data_AF-A0A7S0A1L9-F1
#
_entry.id   AF-A0A7S0A1L9-F1
#
_cell.length_a   1.000
_cell.length_b   1.000
_cell.length_c   1.000
_cell.angle_alpha   90.00
_cell.angle_beta   90.00
_cell.angle_gamma   90.00
#
_symmetry.space_group_name_H-M   'P 1'
#
loop_
_entity.id
_entity.type
_entity.pdbx_description
1 polymer ?
#
loop_
_entity_poly.entity_id
_entity_poly.type
_entity_poly.pdbx_seq_one_letter_code
_entity_poly.pdbx_strand_id
1 'polypeptide(L)'
;FGPIFSILVDHCQSKNRLNRLTAVSWMKELINHPHSGKDALLPFYAQILEPILKCIYDSEAEIRQVAETANRNLLDLLKDTKKNFEIRPLLNIFIKELFDRNDVSTQIAALHWINMLLEKHPISMNDFLESLLPVLL
;
A
#
# COMPACT_ATOMS: atom_id res chain seq x y z
N PHE A 1 3.81 6.57 15.72
CA PHE A 1 4.05 5.39 14.89
C PHE A 1 5.25 5.48 13.95
N GLY A 2 5.91 6.64 13.75
CA GLY A 2 7.04 6.76 12.81
C GLY A 2 8.17 5.72 12.99
N PRO A 3 8.77 5.58 14.18
CA PRO A 3 9.86 4.62 14.39
C PRO A 3 9.47 3.16 14.14
N ILE A 4 8.25 2.76 14.53
CA ILE A 4 7.77 1.39 14.33
C ILE A 4 7.55 1.09 12.84
N PHE A 5 7.02 2.04 12.06
CA PHE A 5 6.86 1.82 10.62
C PHE A 5 8.20 1.73 9.90
N SER A 6 9.20 2.54 10.26
CA SER A 6 10.55 2.40 9.69
C SER A 6 11.12 1.01 9.92
N ILE A 7 11.03 0.50 11.15
CA ILE A 7 11.52 -0.85 11.49
C ILE A 7 10.78 -1.93 10.68
N LEU A 8 9.45 -1.84 10.59
CA LEU A 8 8.65 -2.81 9.84
C LEU A 8 8.95 -2.76 8.33
N VAL A 9 9.11 -1.56 7.76
CA VAL A 9 9.49 -1.36 6.35
C VAL A 9 10.83 -2.05 6.06
N ASP A 10 11.83 -1.84 6.91
CA ASP A 10 13.16 -2.43 6.75
C ASP A 10 13.09 -3.97 6.82
N HIS A 11 12.32 -4.50 7.77
CA HIS A 11 12.19 -5.95 7.94
C HIS A 11 11.39 -6.64 6.83
N CYS A 12 10.43 -5.96 6.19
CA CYS A 12 9.72 -6.49 5.01
C CYS A 12 10.66 -6.79 3.83
N GLN A 13 11.84 -6.18 3.76
CA GLN A 13 12.84 -6.40 2.71
C GLN A 13 14.04 -7.25 3.19
N SER A 14 13.94 -7.85 4.38
CA SER A 14 15.03 -8.65 4.95
C SER A 14 15.32 -9.91 4.12
N LYS A 15 16.60 -10.28 3.99
CA LYS A 15 16.98 -11.59 3.43
C LYS A 15 16.41 -12.76 4.25
N ASN A 16 16.14 -12.55 5.53
CA ASN A 16 15.56 -13.55 6.40
C ASN A 16 14.04 -13.63 6.20
N ARG A 17 13.56 -14.80 5.77
CA ARG A 17 12.13 -15.12 5.58
C ARG A 17 11.28 -14.80 6.80
N LEU A 18 11.72 -15.19 8.00
CA LEU A 18 10.95 -14.99 9.23
C LEU A 18 10.78 -13.50 9.51
N ASN A 19 11.82 -12.68 9.31
CA ASN A 19 11.73 -11.23 9.49
C ASN A 19 10.66 -10.62 8.57
N ARG A 20 10.65 -11.00 7.28
CA ARG A 20 9.67 -10.50 6.32
C ARG A 20 8.25 -10.92 6.69
N LEU A 21 8.06 -12.21 6.99
CA LEU A 21 6.76 -12.76 7.39
C LEU A 21 6.23 -12.08 8.67
N THR A 22 7.09 -11.93 9.67
CA THR A 22 6.74 -11.25 10.92
C THR A 22 6.38 -9.79 10.65
N ALA A 23 7.18 -9.06 9.88
CA ALA A 23 6.94 -7.64 9.60
C ALA A 23 5.62 -7.40 8.85
N VAL A 24 5.35 -8.15 7.78
CA VAL A 24 4.09 -7.99 7.03
C VAL A 24 2.87 -8.44 7.85
N SER A 25 3.04 -9.45 8.72
CA SER A 25 1.99 -9.86 9.66
C SER A 25 1.67 -8.74 10.65
N TRP A 26 2.69 -8.08 11.21
CA TRP A 26 2.48 -6.92 12.09
C TRP A 26 1.81 -5.75 11.38
N MET A 27 2.17 -5.47 10.12
CA MET A 27 1.47 -4.44 9.35
C MET A 27 -0.02 -4.77 9.20
N LYS A 28 -0.35 -6.01 8.81
CA LYS A 28 -1.73 -6.49 8.70
C LYS A 28 -2.49 -6.34 10.03
N GLU A 29 -1.89 -6.75 11.14
CA GLU A 29 -2.53 -6.64 12.46
C GLU A 29 -2.72 -5.17 12.88
N LEU A 30 -1.75 -4.29 12.62
CA LEU A 30 -1.86 -2.86 12.90
C LEU A 30 -2.99 -2.19 12.11
N ILE A 31 -3.15 -2.55 10.83
CA ILE A 31 -4.24 -2.08 9.97
C ILE A 31 -5.60 -2.46 10.58
N ASN A 32 -5.73 -3.70 11.05
CA ASN A 32 -6.97 -4.23 11.60
C ASN A 32 -7.22 -3.85 13.06
N HIS A 33 -6.24 -3.28 13.74
CA HIS A 33 -6.33 -3.03 15.17
C HIS A 33 -7.41 -1.96 15.46
N PRO A 34 -8.37 -2.21 16.37
CA PRO A 34 -9.58 -1.39 16.49
C PRO A 34 -9.33 0.06 16.96
N HIS A 35 -8.27 0.28 17.74
CA HIS A 35 -7.96 1.59 18.33
C HIS A 35 -6.79 2.30 17.62
N SER A 36 -5.68 1.59 17.43
CA SER A 36 -4.47 2.06 16.76
C SER A 36 -4.50 2.01 15.22
N GLY A 37 -5.51 1.36 14.63
CA GLY A 37 -5.72 1.30 13.18
C GLY A 37 -6.61 2.42 12.66
N LYS A 38 -7.31 2.17 11.53
CA LYS A 38 -8.27 3.11 10.91
C LYS A 38 -7.64 4.48 10.65
N ASP A 39 -8.36 5.55 11.00
CA ASP A 39 -7.95 6.94 10.78
C ASP A 39 -6.60 7.30 11.44
N ALA A 40 -6.18 6.59 12.50
CA ALA A 40 -4.90 6.83 13.15
C ALA A 40 -3.70 6.52 12.23
N LEU A 41 -3.92 5.73 11.18
CA LEU A 41 -2.90 5.36 10.19
C LEU A 41 -2.83 6.33 9.00
N LEU A 42 -3.78 7.27 8.85
CA LEU A 42 -3.82 8.17 7.70
C LEU A 42 -2.55 8.99 7.49
N PRO A 43 -1.81 9.46 8.51
CA PRO A 43 -0.54 10.15 8.26
C PRO A 43 0.57 9.23 7.71
N PHE A 44 0.36 7.90 7.75
CA PHE A 44 1.39 6.89 7.47
C PHE A 44 1.02 5.92 6.35
N TYR A 45 -0.15 6.04 5.70
CA TYR A 45 -0.63 5.02 4.75
C TYR A 45 0.38 4.74 3.63
N ALA A 46 1.14 5.74 3.14
CA ALA A 46 2.12 5.55 2.05
C ALA A 46 3.30 4.71 2.53
N GLN A 47 3.79 5.01 3.73
CA GLN A 47 4.88 4.28 4.38
C GLN A 47 4.47 2.84 4.72
N ILE A 48 3.17 2.60 4.95
CA ILE A 48 2.63 1.26 5.19
C ILE A 48 2.42 0.51 3.87
N LEU A 49 1.94 1.19 2.82
CA LEU A 49 1.58 0.55 1.56
C LEU A 49 2.81 0.08 0.77
N GLU A 50 3.86 0.90 0.66
CA GLU A 50 5.06 0.55 -0.11
C GLU A 50 5.67 -0.82 0.27
N PRO A 51 5.95 -1.12 1.57
CA PRO A 51 6.49 -2.43 1.95
C PRO A 51 5.47 -3.57 1.77
N ILE A 52 4.16 -3.31 1.88
CA ILE A 52 3.13 -4.32 1.61
C ILE A 52 3.17 -4.72 0.13
N LEU A 53 3.22 -3.75 -0.79
CA LEU A 53 3.31 -4.03 -2.22
C LEU A 53 4.56 -4.87 -2.54
N LYS A 54 5.70 -4.57 -1.88
CA LYS A 54 6.92 -5.39 -2.03
C LYS A 54 6.74 -6.84 -1.58
N CYS A 55 5.94 -7.07 -0.55
CA CYS A 55 5.66 -8.42 -0.07
C CYS A 55 4.61 -9.16 -0.92
N ILE A 56 3.81 -8.48 -1.76
CA ILE A 56 2.85 -9.15 -2.68
C ILE A 56 3.58 -10.02 -3.70
N TYR A 57 4.79 -9.64 -4.12
CA TYR A 57 5.60 -10.43 -5.06
C TYR A 57 6.72 -11.24 -4.37
N ASP A 58 6.65 -11.43 -3.05
CA ASP A 58 7.67 -12.18 -2.31
C ASP A 58 7.86 -13.60 -2.87
N SER A 59 9.07 -14.16 -2.78
CA SER A 59 9.34 -15.54 -3.22
C SER A 59 8.50 -16.57 -2.44
N GLU A 60 8.16 -16.26 -1.19
CA GLU A 60 7.44 -17.15 -0.28
C GLU A 60 5.91 -16.95 -0.39
N ALA A 61 5.19 -18.03 -0.72
CA ALA A 61 3.73 -17.97 -0.92
C ALA A 61 2.97 -17.49 0.34
N GLU A 62 3.42 -17.89 1.52
CA GLU A 62 2.82 -17.45 2.79
C GLU A 62 2.93 -15.93 2.98
N ILE A 63 4.08 -15.34 2.63
CA ILE A 63 4.30 -13.90 2.74
C ILE A 63 3.39 -13.16 1.76
N ARG A 64 3.29 -13.64 0.51
CA ARG A 64 2.38 -13.06 -0.49
C ARG A 64 0.93 -13.05 -0.01
N GLN A 65 0.45 -14.17 0.54
CA GLN A 65 -0.92 -14.27 1.06
C GLN A 65 -1.22 -13.27 2.18
N VAL A 66 -0.27 -13.09 3.11
CA VAL A 66 -0.40 -12.11 4.19
C VAL A 66 -0.37 -10.69 3.63
N ALA A 67 0.52 -10.40 2.68
CA ALA A 67 0.65 -9.10 2.04
C ALA A 67 -0.59 -8.70 1.23
N GLU A 68 -1.13 -9.62 0.43
CA GLU A 68 -2.37 -9.39 -0.33
C GLU A 68 -3.55 -9.10 0.60
N THR A 69 -3.62 -9.80 1.75
CA THR A 69 -4.63 -9.53 2.77
C THR A 69 -4.43 -8.17 3.41
N ALA A 70 -3.20 -7.80 3.77
CA ALA A 70 -2.89 -6.48 4.32
C ALA A 70 -3.24 -5.36 3.31
N ASN A 71 -2.94 -5.56 2.03
CA ASN A 71 -3.25 -4.63 0.95
C ASN A 71 -4.76 -4.41 0.81
N ARG A 72 -5.55 -5.48 0.76
CA ARG A 72 -7.03 -5.38 0.71
C ARG A 72 -7.58 -4.66 1.94
N ASN A 73 -7.12 -5.01 3.13
CA ASN A 73 -7.60 -4.39 4.37
C ASN A 73 -7.27 -2.90 4.41
N LEU A 74 -6.09 -2.48 3.94
CA LEU A 74 -5.72 -1.07 3.86
C LEU A 74 -6.54 -0.33 2.80
N LEU A 75 -6.79 -0.96 1.64
CA LEU A 75 -7.65 -0.42 0.58
C LEU A 75 -9.07 -0.18 1.10
N ASP A 76 -9.68 -1.16 1.75
CA ASP A 76 -11.03 -1.07 2.32
C ASP A 76 -11.11 0.02 3.40
N LEU A 77 -10.09 0.10 4.27
CA LEU A 77 -9.99 1.13 5.29
C LEU A 77 -9.97 2.55 4.69
N LEU A 78 -9.16 2.79 3.65
CA LEU A 78 -9.11 4.10 2.98
C LEU A 78 -10.34 4.35 2.10
N LYS A 79 -10.98 3.31 1.58
CA LYS A 79 -12.26 3.44 0.89
C LYS A 79 -13.34 3.95 1.84
N ASP A 80 -13.39 3.39 3.06
CA ASP A 80 -14.41 3.71 4.06
C ASP A 80 -14.13 4.95 4.90
N THR A 81 -12.88 5.43 4.97
CA THR A 81 -12.55 6.63 5.76
C THR A 81 -13.29 7.86 5.23
N LYS A 82 -13.83 8.67 6.13
CA LYS A 82 -14.46 9.96 5.80
C LYS A 82 -13.51 11.14 5.97
N LYS A 83 -12.31 10.89 6.49
CA LYS A 83 -11.30 11.92 6.68
C LYS A 83 -10.49 12.11 5.40
N ASN A 84 -10.03 13.35 5.22
CA ASN A 84 -9.10 13.65 4.14
C ASN A 84 -7.73 13.04 4.45
N PHE A 85 -7.03 12.62 3.40
CA PHE A 85 -5.66 12.16 3.44
C PHE A 85 -4.94 12.63 2.18
N GLU A 86 -3.61 12.72 2.26
CA GLU A 86 -2.79 13.14 1.13
C GLU A 86 -2.88 12.10 0.00
N ILE A 87 -3.22 12.47 -1.22
CA ILE A 87 -3.32 11.49 -2.33
C ILE A 87 -1.98 11.36 -3.07
N ARG A 88 -1.22 12.45 -3.13
CA ARG A 88 0.05 12.54 -3.86
C ARG A 88 1.06 11.46 -3.49
N PRO A 89 1.33 11.16 -2.20
CA PRO A 89 2.31 10.12 -1.84
C PRO A 89 1.88 8.72 -2.28
N LEU A 90 0.57 8.41 -2.30
CA LEU A 90 0.06 7.14 -2.85
C LEU A 90 0.31 7.05 -4.35
N LEU A 91 -0.07 8.10 -5.09
CA LEU A 91 0.07 8.10 -6.54
C LEU A 91 1.51 7.95 -6.98
N ASN A 92 2.45 8.56 -6.28
CA ASN A 92 3.88 8.38 -6.57
C ASN A 92 4.31 6.91 -6.45
N ILE A 93 3.76 6.16 -5.48
CA ILE A 93 4.02 4.72 -5.35
C ILE A 93 3.45 3.99 -6.58
N PHE A 94 2.20 4.25 -6.96
CA PHE A 94 1.55 3.54 -8.07
C PHE A 94 2.16 3.85 -9.43
N ILE A 95 2.48 5.11 -9.69
CA ILE A 95 3.17 5.52 -10.93
C ILE A 95 4.51 4.78 -11.03
N LYS A 96 5.26 4.70 -9.93
CA LYS A 96 6.52 3.95 -9.88
C LYS A 96 6.30 2.46 -10.17
N GLU A 97 5.34 1.82 -9.49
CA GLU A 97 5.05 0.39 -9.69
C GLU A 97 4.62 0.07 -11.14
N LEU A 98 3.80 0.93 -11.74
CA LEU A 98 3.35 0.78 -13.13
C LEU A 98 4.47 1.07 -14.15
N PHE A 99 5.36 2.01 -13.84
CA PHE A 99 6.48 2.36 -14.71
C PHE A 99 7.58 1.29 -14.68
N ASP A 100 7.99 0.86 -13.49
CA ASP A 100 9.08 -0.10 -13.31
C ASP A 100 8.70 -1.50 -13.83
N ARG A 101 7.40 -1.81 -13.90
CA ARG A 101 6.82 -3.09 -14.37
C ARG A 101 7.46 -4.32 -13.72
N ASN A 102 7.82 -4.21 -12.43
CA ASN A 102 8.58 -5.23 -11.69
C ASN A 102 7.81 -6.56 -11.56
N ASP A 103 6.52 -6.51 -11.23
CA ASP A 103 5.66 -7.68 -11.08
C ASP A 103 4.20 -7.35 -11.48
N VAL A 104 3.49 -8.34 -12.01
CA VAL A 104 2.10 -8.16 -12.46
C VAL A 104 1.15 -7.99 -11.27
N SER A 105 1.42 -8.65 -10.14
CA SER A 105 0.57 -8.59 -8.95
C SER A 105 0.63 -7.21 -8.29
N THR A 106 1.80 -6.56 -8.27
CA THR A 106 1.92 -5.18 -7.76
C THR A 106 1.28 -4.17 -8.70
N GLN A 107 1.39 -4.38 -10.02
CA GLN A 107 0.67 -3.56 -11.01
C GLN A 107 -0.85 -3.65 -10.83
N ILE A 108 -1.39 -4.87 -10.70
CA ILE A 108 -2.82 -5.08 -10.44
C ILE A 108 -3.24 -4.41 -9.13
N ALA A 109 -2.45 -4.56 -8.06
CA ALA A 109 -2.73 -3.88 -6.80
C ALA A 109 -2.75 -2.35 -6.97
N ALA A 110 -1.76 -1.77 -7.65
CA ALA A 110 -1.70 -0.34 -7.94
C ALA A 110 -2.91 0.15 -8.74
N LEU A 111 -3.38 -0.61 -9.73
CA LEU A 111 -4.58 -0.28 -10.51
C LEU A 111 -5.85 -0.29 -9.65
N HIS A 112 -6.01 -1.26 -8.74
CA HIS A 112 -7.14 -1.26 -7.81
C HIS A 112 -7.14 -0.03 -6.90
N TRP A 113 -5.96 0.40 -6.44
CA TRP A 113 -5.81 1.63 -5.66
C TRP A 113 -6.15 2.87 -6.47
N ILE A 114 -5.64 3.01 -7.69
CA ILE A 114 -5.96 4.13 -8.58
C ILE A 114 -7.46 4.18 -8.85
N ASN A 115 -8.11 3.04 -9.12
CA ASN A 115 -9.55 2.98 -9.34
C ASN A 115 -10.33 3.47 -8.11
N MET A 116 -9.96 3.01 -6.91
CA MET A 116 -10.59 3.47 -5.66
C MET A 116 -10.42 4.99 -5.46
N LEU A 117 -9.24 5.54 -5.76
CA LEU A 117 -8.98 6.97 -5.65
C LEU A 117 -9.76 7.80 -6.70
N LEU A 118 -9.93 7.29 -7.92
CA LEU A 118 -10.77 7.91 -8.95
C LEU A 118 -12.23 7.99 -8.51
N GLU A 119 -12.76 6.91 -7.91
CA GLU A 119 -14.12 6.88 -7.38
C GLU A 119 -14.30 7.83 -6.19
N LYS A 120 -13.32 7.87 -5.28
CA LYS A 120 -13.42 8.59 -4.00
C LYS A 120 -13.05 10.07 -4.09
N HIS A 121 -12.05 10.42 -4.90
CA HIS A 121 -11.47 11.76 -5.00
C HIS A 121 -11.24 12.19 -6.46
N PRO A 122 -12.27 12.18 -7.32
CA PRO A 122 -12.12 12.42 -8.76
C PRO A 122 -11.49 13.78 -9.07
N ILE A 123 -11.85 14.83 -8.33
CA ILE A 123 -11.32 16.18 -8.53
C ILE A 123 -9.82 16.21 -8.23
N SER A 124 -9.39 15.65 -7.10
CA SER A 124 -7.96 15.60 -6.75
C SER A 124 -7.16 14.71 -7.70
N MET A 125 -7.78 13.70 -8.30
CA MET A 125 -7.14 12.84 -9.30
C MET A 125 -6.93 13.53 -10.65
N ASN A 126 -7.75 14.53 -11.00
CA ASN A 126 -7.59 15.27 -12.25
C ASN A 126 -6.21 15.93 -12.36
N ASP A 127 -5.68 16.41 -11.23
CA ASP A 127 -4.34 17.04 -11.15
C ASP A 127 -3.19 16.08 -11.49
N PHE A 128 -3.46 14.77 -11.57
CA PHE A 128 -2.48 13.73 -11.82
C PHE A 128 -2.71 12.97 -13.14
N LEU A 129 -3.77 13.27 -13.89
CA LEU A 129 -4.10 12.56 -15.12
C LEU A 129 -2.95 12.57 -16.14
N GLU A 130 -2.28 13.70 -16.30
CA GLU A 130 -1.13 13.81 -17.21
C GLU A 130 0.01 12.86 -16.84
N SER A 131 0.20 12.60 -15.55
CA SER A 131 1.21 11.65 -15.05
C SER A 131 0.76 10.19 -15.07
N LEU A 132 -0.55 9.94 -15.01
CA LEU A 132 -1.13 8.59 -14.99
C LEU A 132 -1.33 8.01 -16.39
N LEU A 133 -1.76 8.82 -17.37
CA LEU A 133 -2.05 8.34 -18.72
C LEU A 133 -0.86 7.60 -19.37
N PRO A 134 0.40 8.09 -19.29
CA PRO A 134 1.54 7.40 -19.90
C PRO A 134 1.87 6.04 -19.29
N VAL A 135 1.54 5.82 -18.01
CA VAL A 135 1.83 4.55 -17.32
C VAL A 135 0.68 3.54 -17.40
N LEU A 136 -0.50 3.98 -17.85
CA LEU A 136 -1.68 3.13 -18.05
C LEU A 136 -1.85 2.64 -19.50
N LEU A 137 -1.12 3.26 -20.45
CA LEU A 137 -1.07 2.91 -21.87
C LEU A 137 0.13 2.00 -22.19
#